data_AF-A0A351FQP5-F1
#
_entry.id   AF-A0A351FQP5-F1
#
_cell.length_a   1.000
_cell.length_b   1.000
_cell.length_c   1.000
_cell.angle_alpha   90.00
_cell.angle_beta   90.00
_cell.angle_gamma   90.00
#
_symmetry.space_group_name_H-M   'P 1'
#
loop_
_entity.id
_entity.type
_entity.pdbx_description
1 polymer ?
#
loop_
_entity_poly.entity_id
_entity_poly.type
_entity_poly.pdbx_seq_one_letter_code
_entity_poly.pdbx_strand_id
1 'polypeptide(L)'
;MIAWSWVGLPVLGQQTLRFNRDIRPILTGACFACHGPDAASRKGDLRLDLPLAADSADGVIVAGKPEASELMRRITSGDPDSKMP
;
A
#
# COMPACT_ATOMS: atom_id res chain seq x y z
N MET A 1 51.50 -4.55 2.47
CA MET A 1 50.87 -5.28 1.34
C MET A 1 49.72 -6.12 1.89
N ILE A 2 48.52 -5.54 2.04
CA ILE A 2 47.30 -6.31 2.29
C ILE A 2 46.24 -5.72 1.35
N ALA A 3 46.00 -6.41 0.25
CA ALA A 3 44.99 -6.05 -0.73
C ALA A 3 43.61 -6.36 -0.14
N TRP A 4 42.88 -5.32 0.25
CA TRP A 4 41.47 -5.47 0.61
C TRP A 4 40.71 -5.51 -0.72
N SER A 5 40.56 -6.72 -1.26
CA SER A 5 39.66 -6.96 -2.39
C SER A 5 38.24 -6.64 -1.94
N TRP A 6 37.75 -5.47 -2.33
CA TRP A 6 36.34 -5.13 -2.32
C TRP A 6 35.63 -6.03 -3.34
N VAL A 7 35.23 -7.22 -2.89
CA VAL A 7 34.30 -8.06 -3.63
C VAL A 7 33.03 -7.24 -3.82
N GLY A 8 32.77 -6.84 -5.05
CA GLY A 8 31.60 -6.06 -5.42
C GLY A 8 30.34 -6.78 -4.99
N LEU A 9 29.59 -6.17 -4.08
CA LEU A 9 28.24 -6.60 -3.73
C LEU A 9 27.41 -6.63 -5.02
N PRO A 10 26.64 -7.71 -5.27
CA PRO A 10 25.80 -7.76 -6.44
C PRO A 10 24.77 -6.63 -6.32
N VAL A 11 24.58 -5.89 -7.41
CA VAL A 11 23.43 -5.00 -7.56
C VAL A 11 22.20 -5.90 -7.48
N LEU A 12 21.48 -5.84 -6.36
CA LEU A 12 20.16 -6.45 -6.24
C LEU A 12 19.29 -5.80 -7.30
N GLY A 13 18.97 -6.54 -8.36
CA GLY A 13 18.19 -6.05 -9.48
C GLY A 13 16.91 -5.35 -9.01
N GLN A 14 16.50 -4.30 -9.71
CA GLN A 14 15.29 -3.54 -9.41
C GLN A 14 14.11 -4.51 -9.29
N GLN A 15 13.68 -4.79 -8.06
CA GLN A 15 12.59 -5.73 -7.82
C GLN A 15 11.29 -5.09 -8.32
N THR A 16 10.76 -5.60 -9.44
CA THR A 16 9.45 -5.18 -9.92
C THR A 16 8.40 -5.54 -8.88
N LEU A 17 7.74 -4.51 -8.34
CA LEU A 17 6.62 -4.67 -7.43
C LEU A 17 5.42 -5.29 -8.16
N ARG A 18 4.79 -6.26 -7.52
CA ARG A 18 3.62 -6.99 -8.04
C ARG A 18 2.53 -6.91 -6.99
N PHE A 19 1.42 -6.25 -7.29
CA PHE A 19 0.32 -6.01 -6.35
C PHE A 19 -0.09 -7.26 -5.56
N ASN A 20 -0.39 -8.37 -6.26
CA ASN A 20 -0.86 -9.60 -5.61
C ASN A 20 0.19 -10.26 -4.69
N ARG A 21 1.48 -10.10 -4.97
CA ARG A 21 2.57 -10.69 -4.19
C ARG A 21 2.99 -9.78 -3.03
N ASP A 22 3.10 -8.49 -3.30
CA ASP A 22 3.79 -7.55 -2.41
C ASP A 22 2.82 -6.65 -1.61
N ILE A 23 1.64 -6.32 -2.17
CA ILE A 23 0.72 -5.33 -1.58
C ILE A 23 -0.53 -5.98 -1.00
N ARG A 24 -1.17 -6.88 -1.74
CA ARG A 24 -2.42 -7.55 -1.33
C ARG A 24 -2.31 -8.24 0.04
N PRO A 25 -1.21 -8.96 0.39
CA PRO A 25 -1.10 -9.56 1.72
C PRO A 25 -1.14 -8.55 2.87
N ILE A 26 -0.57 -7.35 2.65
CA ILE A 26 -0.59 -6.26 3.64
C ILE A 26 -2.03 -5.76 3.82
N LEU A 27 -2.73 -5.49 2.72
CA LEU A 27 -4.10 -4.99 2.76
C LEU A 27 -5.10 -6.02 3.31
N THR A 28 -4.87 -7.31 3.07
CA THR A 28 -5.68 -8.38 3.67
C THR A 28 -5.56 -8.37 5.20
N GLY A 29 -4.34 -8.17 5.73
CA GLY A 29 -4.08 -8.19 7.17
C GLY A 29 -4.52 -6.91 7.90
N ALA A 30 -4.48 -5.76 7.23
CA ALA A 30 -4.74 -4.47 7.87
C ALA A 30 -6.12 -3.86 7.51
N CYS A 31 -6.59 -4.00 6.27
CA CYS A 31 -7.64 -3.14 5.74
C CYS A 31 -8.93 -3.88 5.33
N PHE A 32 -8.83 -5.10 4.78
CA PHE A 32 -9.98 -5.79 4.18
C PHE A 32 -11.06 -6.23 5.18
N ALA A 33 -10.74 -6.28 6.47
CA ALA A 33 -11.73 -6.56 7.51
C ALA A 33 -12.84 -5.48 7.56
N CYS A 34 -12.54 -4.24 7.19
CA CYS A 34 -13.53 -3.14 7.17
C CYS A 34 -13.72 -2.52 5.78
N HIS A 35 -12.81 -2.77 4.83
CA HIS A 35 -12.86 -2.20 3.47
C HIS A 35 -12.73 -3.29 2.39
N GLY A 36 -13.22 -4.50 2.69
CA GLY A 36 -13.16 -5.66 1.81
C GLY A 36 -14.54 -6.16 1.35
N PRO A 37 -14.66 -7.43 0.96
CA PRO A 37 -15.84 -7.94 0.27
C PRO A 37 -17.09 -8.09 1.15
N ASP A 38 -16.92 -8.24 2.47
CA ASP A 38 -18.03 -8.40 3.40
C ASP A 38 -18.81 -7.09 3.55
N ALA A 39 -20.05 -7.08 3.07
CA ALA A 39 -20.92 -5.91 3.14
C ALA A 39 -21.38 -5.58 4.57
N ALA A 40 -21.42 -6.56 5.49
CA ALA A 40 -21.89 -6.33 6.85
C ALA A 40 -20.88 -5.56 7.70
N SER A 41 -19.58 -5.73 7.44
CA SER A 41 -18.50 -5.04 8.12
C SER A 41 -17.94 -3.83 7.34
N ARG A 42 -18.39 -3.63 6.09
CA ARG A 42 -17.85 -2.61 5.20
C ARG A 42 -18.15 -1.19 5.68
N LYS A 43 -17.10 -0.38 5.81
CA LYS A 43 -17.16 1.04 6.16
C LYS A 43 -16.98 1.91 4.92
N GLY A 44 -17.76 3.00 4.85
CA GLY A 44 -17.65 4.01 3.79
C GLY A 44 -17.88 3.48 2.36
N ASP A 45 -18.57 2.34 2.24
CA ASP A 45 -18.78 1.59 0.99
C ASP A 45 -17.51 1.34 0.14
N LEU A 46 -16.34 1.39 0.78
CA LEU A 46 -15.05 1.29 0.12
C LEU A 46 -14.62 -0.17 -0.04
N ARG A 47 -14.16 -0.52 -1.25
CA ARG A 47 -13.70 -1.85 -1.65
C ARG A 47 -12.24 -1.83 -2.09
N LEU A 48 -11.32 -1.97 -1.15
CA LEU A 48 -9.86 -2.02 -1.42
C LEU A 48 -9.40 -3.36 -2.00
N ASP A 49 -10.24 -4.41 -1.92
CA ASP A 49 -9.93 -5.76 -2.41
C ASP A 49 -10.11 -5.92 -3.92
N LEU A 50 -10.92 -5.04 -4.52
CA LEU A 50 -11.13 -4.97 -5.96
C LEU A 50 -10.02 -4.13 -6.61
N PRO A 51 -9.78 -4.31 -7.93
CA PRO A 51 -9.00 -3.34 -8.68
C PRO A 51 -9.67 -1.99 -8.52
N LEU A 52 -9.09 -1.12 -7.69
CA LEU A 52 -9.48 0.28 -7.69
C LEU A 52 -9.17 0.79 -9.09
N ALA A 53 -10.14 1.43 -9.73
CA ALA A 53 -9.81 2.26 -10.88
C ALA A 53 -8.70 3.21 -10.41
N ALA A 54 -7.61 3.30 -11.18
CA ALA A 54 -6.73 4.45 -11.05
C ALA A 54 -7.64 5.67 -11.17
N ASP A 55 -7.62 6.55 -10.18
CA ASP A 55 -8.55 7.67 -10.06
C ASP A 55 -9.98 7.23 -9.70
N SER A 56 -10.12 6.41 -8.66
CA SER A 56 -11.38 6.38 -7.89
C SER A 56 -11.80 7.83 -7.65
N ALA A 57 -13.01 8.20 -8.05
CA ALA A 57 -13.49 9.60 -8.06
C ALA A 57 -13.31 10.32 -6.71
N ASP A 58 -13.12 9.54 -5.64
CA ASP A 58 -12.99 10.00 -4.26
C ASP A 58 -11.53 10.20 -3.81
N GLY A 59 -10.52 9.95 -4.67
CA GLY A 59 -9.10 10.21 -4.37
C GLY A 59 -8.46 9.22 -3.38
N VAL A 60 -9.03 8.03 -3.18
CA VAL A 60 -8.53 7.04 -2.23
C VAL A 60 -7.10 6.60 -2.57
N ILE A 61 -6.86 6.26 -3.83
CA ILE A 61 -5.54 5.99 -4.39
C ILE A 61 -5.40 6.77 -5.70
N VAL A 62 -4.40 7.65 -5.76
CA VAL A 62 -4.04 8.42 -6.95
C VAL A 62 -2.78 7.82 -7.55
N ALA A 63 -2.89 7.28 -8.76
CA ALA A 63 -1.79 6.56 -9.40
C ALA A 63 -0.59 7.50 -9.62
N GLY A 64 0.59 7.07 -9.15
CA GLY A 64 1.83 7.83 -9.27
C GLY A 64 1.95 9.06 -8.36
N LYS A 65 0.94 9.39 -7.54
CA LYS A 65 0.93 10.53 -6.61
C LYS A 65 0.50 10.09 -5.21
N PRO A 66 1.35 9.37 -4.47
CA PRO A 66 1.00 8.87 -3.13
C PRO A 66 0.57 9.99 -2.18
N GLU A 67 1.19 11.16 -2.26
CA GLU A 67 0.86 12.35 -1.45
C GLU A 67 -0.55 12.90 -1.71
N ALA A 68 -1.15 12.62 -2.87
CA ALA A 68 -2.51 12.99 -3.20
C ALA A 68 -3.53 11.90 -2.82
N SER A 69 -3.08 10.75 -2.29
CA SER A 69 -3.93 9.62 -1.95
C SER A 69 -4.41 9.68 -0.51
N GLU A 70 -5.72 9.61 -0.29
CA GLU A 70 -6.30 9.57 1.06
C GLU A 70 -5.81 8.36 1.87
N LEU A 71 -5.58 7.21 1.22
CA LEU A 71 -5.01 6.04 1.87
C LEU A 71 -3.65 6.36 2.52
N MET A 72 -2.78 7.07 1.79
CA MET A 72 -1.47 7.45 2.29
C MET A 72 -1.57 8.43 3.46
N ARG A 73 -2.48 9.41 3.38
CA ARG A 73 -2.74 10.35 4.48
C ARG A 73 -3.14 9.62 5.76
N ARG A 74 -4.01 8.61 5.68
CA ARG A 74 -4.47 7.85 6.86
C ARG A 74 -3.39 6.99 7.49
N ILE A 75 -2.62 6.24 6.69
CA ILE A 75 -1.61 5.32 7.24
C ILE A 75 -0.37 6.05 7.79
N THR A 76 -0.11 7.27 7.32
CA THR A 76 1.01 8.11 7.81
C THR A 76 0.59 9.13 8.86
N SER A 77 -0.71 9.26 9.13
CA SER A 77 -1.22 10.20 10.13
C SER A 77 -0.70 9.90 11.54
N GLY A 78 -0.29 10.96 12.24
CA GLY A 78 -0.01 10.93 13.67
C GLY A 78 -1.25 11.19 14.54
N ASP A 79 -2.33 11.73 13.95
CA ASP A 79 -3.60 11.96 14.62
C ASP A 79 -4.36 10.64 14.79
N PRO A 80 -4.67 10.20 16.03
CA PRO A 80 -5.40 8.97 16.31
C PRO A 80 -6.78 8.89 15.66
N ASP A 81 -7.47 10.03 15.52
CA ASP A 81 -8.85 10.05 14.98
C ASP A 81 -8.86 9.90 13.46
N SER A 82 -7.78 10.33 12.80
CA SER A 82 -7.55 10.15 11.37
C SER A 82 -6.92 8.79 11.03
N LYS A 83 -6.34 8.11 12.02
CA LYS A 83 -5.58 6.87 11.83
C LYS A 83 -6.52 5.67 11.76
N MET A 84 -6.40 4.91 10.69
CA MET A 84 -7.04 3.61 10.54
C MET A 84 -6.14 2.50 11.14
N PRO A 85 -6.68 1.37 11.62
CA PRO A 85 -6.46 0.10 10.94
C PRO A 85 -7.21 0.07 9.60
#